data_AF-A0A2M7NVY8-F1
#
_entry.id   AF-A0A2M7NVY8-F1
#
_cell.length_a   1.000
_cell.length_b   1.000
_cell.length_c   1.000
_cell.angle_alpha   90.00
_cell.angle_beta   90.00
_cell.angle_gamma   90.00
#
_symmetry.space_group_name_H-M   'P 1'
#
loop_
_entity.id
_entity.type
_entity.pdbx_description
1 polymer ?
#
loop_
_entity_poly.entity_id
_entity_poly.type
_entity_poly.pdbx_seq_one_letter_code
_entity_poly.pdbx_strand_id
1 'polypeptide(L)'
;ACKEEFKADADLAESLGIEPGTKLFRKAGCKKCDNTGYKGRIGVHEILMPDEEIRKLVIKKGVTPEEIQRAAIDNGTLVPMFQDGLQKCLSGVTSSEEVFRVLKKEQ
;
A
#
# COMPACT_ATOMS: atom_id res chain seq x y z
N ALA A 1 -10.21 9.29 16.44
CA ALA A 1 -11.34 9.70 17.31
C ALA A 1 -12.68 9.66 16.56
N CYS A 2 -12.72 10.00 15.27
CA CYS A 2 -13.92 9.91 14.41
C CYS A 2 -13.72 8.92 13.25
N LYS A 3 -12.97 7.83 13.48
CA LYS A 3 -12.81 6.79 12.46
C LYS A 3 -14.05 5.89 12.51
N GLU A 4 -14.62 5.59 11.34
CA GLU A 4 -15.79 4.72 11.23
C GLU A 4 -15.39 3.41 10.56
N GLU A 5 -15.88 2.31 11.13
CA GLU A 5 -15.73 0.99 10.56
C GLU A 5 -16.79 0.74 9.49
N PHE A 6 -16.38 0.13 8.38
CA PHE A 6 -17.29 -0.36 7.36
C PHE A 6 -16.75 -1.63 6.72
N LYS A 7 -17.60 -2.31 5.96
CA LYS A 7 -17.22 -3.49 5.18
C LYS A 7 -17.01 -3.08 3.72
N ALA A 8 -15.89 -3.49 3.14
CA ALA A 8 -15.64 -3.27 1.72
C ALA A 8 -16.73 -3.93 0.87
N ASP A 9 -17.30 -3.19 -0.07
CA ASP A 9 -18.15 -3.75 -1.11
C ASP A 9 -17.29 -4.50 -2.15
N ALA A 10 -17.94 -5.14 -3.12
CA ALA A 10 -17.25 -5.96 -4.12
C ALA A 10 -16.25 -5.13 -4.94
N ASP A 11 -16.64 -3.94 -5.38
CA ASP A 11 -15.83 -3.08 -6.25
C ASP A 11 -14.58 -2.55 -5.51
N LEU A 12 -14.77 -2.10 -4.26
CA LEU A 12 -13.66 -1.64 -3.44
C LEU A 12 -12.74 -2.81 -3.07
N ALA A 13 -13.30 -3.98 -2.77
CA ALA A 13 -12.51 -5.17 -2.47
C ALA A 13 -11.65 -5.59 -3.66
N GLU A 14 -12.22 -5.61 -4.87
CA GLU A 14 -11.50 -5.92 -6.11
C GLU A 14 -10.37 -4.93 -6.38
N SER A 15 -10.65 -3.62 -6.29
CA SER A 15 -9.64 -2.58 -6.53
C SER A 15 -8.45 -2.68 -5.57
N LEU A 16 -8.71 -3.00 -4.31
CA LEU A 16 -7.70 -3.21 -3.28
C LEU A 16 -7.03 -4.59 -3.34
N GLY A 17 -7.62 -5.57 -4.03
CA GLY A 17 -7.13 -6.95 -4.05
C GLY A 17 -7.35 -7.69 -2.73
N ILE A 18 -8.51 -7.48 -2.11
CA ILE A 18 -8.92 -8.09 -0.83
C ILE A 18 -10.29 -8.76 -0.95
N GLU A 19 -10.71 -9.51 0.06
CA GLU A 19 -12.02 -10.16 0.04
C GLU A 19 -13.17 -9.17 0.29
N PRO A 20 -14.31 -9.30 -0.42
CA PRO A 20 -15.53 -8.56 -0.09
C PRO A 20 -15.94 -8.77 1.36
N GLY A 21 -16.43 -7.71 2.00
CA GLY A 21 -16.79 -7.76 3.42
C GLY A 21 -15.61 -7.53 4.37
N THR A 22 -14.37 -7.41 3.86
CA THR A 22 -13.20 -7.06 4.67
C THR A 22 -13.45 -5.75 5.42
N LYS A 23 -13.10 -5.75 6.70
CA LYS A 23 -13.26 -4.61 7.59
C LYS A 23 -12.23 -3.52 7.25
N LEU A 24 -12.72 -2.32 6.96
CA LEU A 24 -11.94 -1.12 6.68
C LEU A 24 -12.39 0.05 7.54
N PHE A 25 -11.61 1.13 7.50
CA PHE A 25 -11.91 2.36 8.22
C PHE A 25 -11.94 3.55 7.27
N ARG A 26 -12.97 4.37 7.41
CA ARG A 26 -13.12 5.64 6.67
C ARG A 26 -13.19 6.82 7.61
N LYS A 27 -12.98 8.00 7.04
CA LYS A 27 -13.06 9.27 7.76
C LYS A 27 -14.53 9.72 7.95
N ALA A 28 -14.88 10.17 9.16
CA ALA A 28 -16.16 10.85 9.40
C ALA A 28 -16.01 12.37 9.62
N GLY A 29 -14.90 12.79 10.23
CA GLY A 29 -14.67 14.19 10.61
C GLY A 29 -15.26 14.53 11.98
N CYS A 30 -14.53 15.31 12.77
CA CYS A 30 -15.01 15.86 14.04
C CYS A 30 -14.20 17.09 14.44
N LYS A 31 -14.62 17.79 15.50
CA LYS A 31 -13.90 18.96 16.04
C LYS A 31 -12.43 18.68 16.39
N LYS A 32 -12.05 17.46 16.79
CA LYS A 32 -10.67 17.12 17.18
C LYS A 32 -9.70 16.98 16.01
N CYS A 33 -10.21 16.89 14.79
CA CYS A 33 -9.43 16.80 13.55
C CYS A 33 -9.81 17.93 12.59
N ASP A 34 -10.39 19.02 13.10
CA ASP A 34 -10.86 20.17 12.30
C ASP A 34 -11.77 19.76 11.14
N ASN A 35 -12.62 18.76 11.39
CA ASN A 35 -13.54 18.15 10.41
C ASN A 35 -12.86 17.54 9.16
N THR A 36 -11.53 17.40 9.14
CA THR A 36 -10.82 16.75 8.01
C THR A 36 -10.97 15.23 8.02
N GLY A 37 -11.12 14.66 9.22
CA GLY A 37 -11.15 13.22 9.45
C GLY A 37 -9.78 12.54 9.54
N TYR A 38 -8.69 13.32 9.40
CA TYR A 38 -7.32 12.84 9.56
C TYR A 38 -6.57 13.64 10.64
N LYS A 39 -5.56 13.04 11.24
CA LYS A 39 -4.68 13.73 12.19
C LYS A 39 -3.29 13.13 12.14
N GLY A 40 -2.28 13.96 11.90
CA GLY A 40 -0.91 13.51 11.68
C GLY A 40 -0.69 12.98 10.26
N ARG A 41 0.47 12.37 10.04
CA ARG A 41 0.88 11.75 8.78
C ARG A 41 1.66 10.47 9.10
N ILE A 42 1.63 9.53 8.17
CA ILE A 42 2.40 8.29 8.22
C ILE A 42 3.18 8.14 6.91
N GLY A 43 4.37 7.56 6.98
CA GLY A 43 5.14 7.20 5.78
C GLY A 43 4.64 5.89 5.20
N VAL A 44 4.68 5.78 3.88
CA VAL A 44 4.57 4.53 3.11
C VAL A 44 5.92 4.32 2.45
N HIS A 45 6.43 3.09 2.49
CA HIS A 45 7.81 2.80 2.13
C HIS A 45 7.89 1.65 1.14
N GLU A 46 8.87 1.74 0.27
CA GLU A 46 9.31 0.69 -0.62
C GLU A 46 10.83 0.66 -0.51
N ILE A 47 11.36 -0.47 -0.03
CA ILE A 47 12.78 -0.61 0.30
C ILE A 47 13.27 -1.88 -0.36
N LEU A 48 14.20 -1.73 -1.31
CA LEU A 48 14.88 -2.84 -1.96
C LEU A 48 16.06 -3.27 -1.09
N MET A 49 16.03 -4.50 -0.59
CA MET A 49 17.16 -5.11 0.11
C MET A 49 17.98 -5.97 -0.85
N PRO A 50 19.16 -5.54 -1.32
CA PRO A 50 19.88 -6.30 -2.34
C PRO A 50 20.42 -7.61 -1.78
N ASP A 51 19.98 -8.72 -2.37
CA ASP A 51 20.51 -10.05 -2.14
C ASP A 51 21.47 -10.48 -3.28
N GLU A 52 21.93 -11.73 -3.25
CA GLU A 52 22.86 -12.25 -4.27
C GLU A 52 22.23 -12.34 -5.67
N GLU A 53 20.93 -12.57 -5.76
CA GLU A 53 20.23 -12.63 -7.04
C GLU A 53 20.13 -11.25 -7.67
N ILE A 54 19.69 -10.25 -6.89
CA ILE A 54 19.60 -8.86 -7.34
C ILE A 54 20.98 -8.33 -7.73
N ARG A 55 22.04 -8.65 -6.96
CA ARG A 55 23.42 -8.26 -7.33
C ARG A 55 23.84 -8.81 -8.69
N LYS A 56 23.49 -10.07 -9.01
CA LYS A 56 23.78 -10.69 -10.31
C LYS A 56 22.98 -10.03 -11.44
N LEU A 57 21.73 -9.67 -11.19
CA LEU A 57 20.89 -8.98 -12.18
C LEU A 57 21.45 -7.59 -12.51
N VAL A 58 21.89 -6.83 -11.51
CA VAL A 58 22.46 -5.48 -11.69
C VAL A 58 23.69 -5.47 -12.61
N ILE A 59 24.54 -6.50 -12.56
CA ILE A 59 25.76 -6.59 -13.38
C ILE A 59 25.51 -7.19 -14.77
N LYS A 60 24.37 -7.84 -14.98
CA LYS A 60 24.06 -8.55 -16.22
C LYS A 60 23.65 -7.54 -17.31
N LYS A 61 24.26 -7.65 -18.48
CA LYS A 61 23.96 -6.76 -19.61
C LYS A 61 22.53 -6.99 -20.12
N GLY A 62 21.81 -5.89 -20.35
CA GLY A 62 20.48 -5.89 -20.95
C GLY A 62 19.34 -6.15 -19.95
N VAL A 63 19.62 -6.17 -18.65
CA VAL A 63 18.58 -6.27 -17.62
C VAL A 63 17.89 -4.93 -17.43
N THR A 64 16.56 -4.93 -17.37
CA THR A 64 15.75 -3.73 -17.13
C THR A 64 15.44 -3.52 -15.64
N PRO A 65 15.11 -2.29 -15.21
CA PRO A 65 14.66 -2.04 -13.84
C PRO A 65 13.44 -2.88 -13.45
N GLU A 66 12.51 -3.12 -14.37
CA GLU A 66 11.30 -3.91 -14.13
C GLU A 66 11.64 -5.39 -13.88
N GLU A 67 12.66 -5.92 -14.55
CA GLU A 67 13.14 -7.29 -14.28
C GLU A 67 13.76 -7.41 -12.88
N ILE A 68 14.50 -6.39 -12.43
CA ILE A 68 15.06 -6.33 -11.07
C ILE A 68 13.93 -6.20 -10.05
N GLN A 69 12.97 -5.30 -10.28
CA GLN A 69 11.82 -5.09 -9.40
C GLN A 69 11.01 -6.37 -9.25
N ARG A 70 10.67 -7.05 -10.36
CA ARG A 70 9.94 -8.31 -10.32
C ARG A 70 10.69 -9.39 -9.54
N ALA A 71 11.99 -9.56 -9.80
CA ALA A 71 12.78 -10.52 -9.04
C ALA A 71 12.79 -10.21 -7.53
N ALA A 72 12.87 -8.93 -7.17
CA ALA A 72 12.87 -8.49 -5.78
C ALA A 72 11.50 -8.66 -5.08
N ILE A 73 10.40 -8.50 -5.81
CA ILE A 73 9.05 -8.79 -5.32
C ILE A 73 8.88 -10.30 -5.13
N ASP A 74 9.24 -11.07 -6.15
CA ASP A 74 9.06 -12.52 -6.18
C ASP A 74 9.87 -13.22 -5.07
N ASN A 75 11.08 -12.73 -4.77
CA ASN A 75 11.92 -13.25 -3.70
C ASN A 75 11.66 -12.59 -2.32
N GLY A 76 10.75 -11.62 -2.24
CA GLY A 76 10.34 -10.94 -1.01
C GLY A 76 11.35 -9.93 -0.45
N THR A 77 12.38 -9.56 -1.20
CA THR A 77 13.34 -8.51 -0.78
C THR A 77 12.85 -7.07 -1.03
N LEU A 78 11.74 -6.93 -1.75
CA LEU A 78 11.02 -5.68 -1.97
C LEU A 78 9.54 -5.87 -1.65
N VAL A 79 8.97 -5.00 -0.82
CA VAL A 79 7.53 -4.86 -0.65
C VAL A 79 7.08 -3.60 -1.39
N PRO A 80 6.22 -3.71 -2.43
CA PRO A 80 5.73 -2.56 -3.17
C PRO A 80 5.02 -1.54 -2.28
N MET A 81 5.15 -0.26 -2.61
CA MET A 81 4.56 0.82 -1.82
C MET A 81 3.04 0.67 -1.67
N PHE A 82 2.35 0.20 -2.73
CA PHE A 82 0.92 -0.08 -2.68
C PHE A 82 0.57 -1.15 -1.65
N GLN A 83 1.38 -2.20 -1.52
CA GLN A 83 1.16 -3.27 -0.54
C GLN A 83 1.37 -2.77 0.90
N ASP A 84 2.41 -1.98 1.16
CA ASP A 84 2.62 -1.34 2.47
C ASP A 84 1.46 -0.39 2.83
N GLY A 85 0.99 0.40 1.86
CA GLY A 85 -0.19 1.25 2.01
C GLY A 85 -1.46 0.45 2.30
N LEU A 86 -1.68 -0.65 1.60
CA LEU A 86 -2.80 -1.57 1.81
C LEU A 86 -2.76 -2.17 3.21
N GLN A 87 -1.61 -2.64 3.69
CA GLN A 87 -1.48 -3.17 5.06
C GLN A 87 -1.82 -2.11 6.12
N LYS A 88 -1.41 -0.86 5.91
CA LYS A 88 -1.77 0.26 6.78
C LYS A 88 -3.25 0.62 6.71
N CYS A 89 -3.88 0.44 5.56
CA CYS A 89 -5.32 0.60 5.40
C CYS A 89 -6.08 -0.49 6.16
N LEU A 90 -5.69 -1.76 5.99
CA LEU A 90 -6.29 -2.92 6.66
C LEU A 90 -6.15 -2.85 8.20
N SER A 91 -5.04 -2.30 8.70
CA SER A 91 -4.84 -2.05 10.14
C SER A 91 -5.56 -0.79 10.65
N GLY A 92 -6.22 -0.03 9.78
CA GLY A 92 -6.98 1.18 10.14
C GLY A 92 -6.12 2.37 10.52
N VAL A 93 -4.87 2.42 10.04
CA VAL A 93 -3.94 3.54 10.22
C VAL A 93 -4.17 4.62 9.15
N THR A 94 -4.52 4.21 7.94
CA THR A 94 -4.95 5.10 6.84
C THR A 94 -6.25 4.58 6.21
N SER A 95 -6.80 5.31 5.23
CA SER A 95 -8.00 4.91 4.51
C SER A 95 -7.68 4.48 3.07
N SER A 96 -8.61 3.76 2.45
CA SER A 96 -8.49 3.37 1.03
C SER A 96 -8.44 4.59 0.12
N GLU A 97 -9.14 5.67 0.46
CA GLU A 97 -9.09 6.91 -0.31
C GLU A 97 -7.69 7.54 -0.29
N GLU A 98 -6.99 7.52 0.85
CA GLU A 98 -5.61 8.01 0.92
C GLU A 98 -4.66 7.12 0.14
N VAL A 99 -4.82 5.79 0.21
CA VAL A 99 -4.02 4.84 -0.57
C VAL A 99 -4.15 5.13 -2.06
N PHE A 100 -5.37 5.21 -2.60
CA PHE A 100 -5.58 5.50 -4.02
C PHE A 100 -5.17 6.92 -4.43
N ARG A 101 -5.23 7.89 -3.50
CA ARG A 101 -4.84 9.27 -3.79
C ARG A 101 -3.35 9.43 -4.02
N VAL A 102 -2.52 8.69 -3.27
CA VAL A 102 -1.07 8.91 -3.26
C VAL A 102 -0.27 7.77 -3.90
N LEU A 103 -0.84 6.57 -3.99
CA LEU A 103 -0.17 5.39 -4.49
C LEU A 103 -0.77 4.95 -5.82
N LYS A 104 0.10 4.49 -6.72
CA LYS A 104 -0.30 3.79 -7.93
C LYS A 104 -0.18 2.30 -7.69
N LYS A 105 -1.18 1.54 -8.11
CA LYS A 105 -1.07 0.08 -8.21
C LYS A 105 -0.16 -0.20 -9.41
N GLU A 106 1.02 -0.72 -9.14
CA GLU A 106 1.94 -1.15 -10.19
C GLU A 106 1.30 -2.33 -10.94
N GLN A 107 1.42 -2.31 -12.28
CA GLN A 107 0.85 -3.31 -13.18
C GLN A 107 1.86 -4.41 -13.47
#